data_AF-A0A958LFM2-F1
#
_entry.id   AF-A0A958LFM2-F1
#
_cell.length_a   1.000
_cell.length_b   1.000
_cell.length_c   1.000
_cell.angle_alpha   90.00
_cell.angle_beta   90.00
_cell.angle_gamma   90.00
#
_symmetry.space_group_name_H-M   'P 1'
#
loop_
_entity.id
_entity.type
_entity.pdbx_description
1 polymer ?
#
loop_
_entity_poly.entity_id
_entity_poly.type
_entity_poly.pdbx_seq_one_letter_code
_entity_poly.pdbx_strand_id
1 'polypeptide(L)'
;MEFEHTPQQPQPSEDTDLDRAFLPSAPTRPAVESSEDSGTRPGGNPERDADQSDFDPTDPTPARPTRSRAQAKTKQAAKTPALDSFGRDLTDMARNGELDPVIGREDEIMRAMEILSRRTKNNPVFVGEAGVGKTAVVEGLAQRIASGDVPPTLADARVVELDLTALLAGTKYRGQFEERIKAVMHEASRAGDIILFIDEIHMLVGAGEGSDGSMDAGNILKPALARGELRLVGATTYDEYRKSIEKDAALSQRFQSIKVEEPSPSETRRILDGAKGSYEKHHRV
;
A
#
# COMPACT_ATOMS: atom_id res chain seq x y z
N MET A 1 -65.11 -28.08 -46.15
CA MET A 1 -65.58 -27.72 -44.81
C MET A 1 -64.41 -26.97 -44.16
N GLU A 2 -64.18 -25.71 -44.52
CA GLU A 2 -64.80 -24.51 -43.91
C GLU A 2 -64.43 -24.45 -42.42
N PHE A 3 -63.76 -23.42 -41.88
CA PHE A 3 -64.13 -22.00 -41.86
C PHE A 3 -62.86 -21.11 -41.82
N GLU A 4 -62.74 -20.16 -42.74
CA GLU A 4 -62.90 -18.70 -42.57
C GLU A 4 -61.83 -17.99 -41.72
N HIS A 5 -60.93 -17.29 -42.42
CA HIS A 5 -60.10 -16.22 -41.88
C HIS A 5 -60.56 -14.91 -42.52
N THR A 6 -61.23 -14.05 -41.74
CA THR A 6 -61.55 -12.67 -42.12
C THR A 6 -60.81 -11.72 -41.17
N PRO A 7 -60.16 -10.65 -41.68
CA PRO A 7 -59.33 -9.75 -40.89
C PRO A 7 -60.13 -8.60 -40.27
N GLN A 8 -59.68 -8.07 -39.13
CA GLN A 8 -60.19 -6.80 -38.59
C GLN A 8 -59.05 -5.84 -38.22
N GLN A 9 -59.33 -4.57 -38.50
CA GLN A 9 -58.48 -3.40 -38.73
C GLN A 9 -57.74 -2.85 -37.48
N PRO A 10 -56.73 -1.97 -37.69
CA PRO A 10 -56.01 -1.25 -36.65
C PRO A 10 -56.72 0.07 -36.28
N GLN A 11 -56.53 0.56 -35.04
CA GLN A 11 -56.77 1.96 -34.64
C GLN A 11 -55.82 2.39 -33.49
N PRO A 12 -55.59 3.71 -33.30
CA PRO A 12 -54.29 4.29 -32.92
C PRO A 12 -54.27 5.07 -31.59
N SER A 13 -53.07 5.57 -31.28
CA SER A 13 -52.70 6.79 -30.51
C SER A 13 -53.16 6.94 -29.05
N GLU A 14 -52.20 7.28 -28.18
CA GLU A 14 -52.21 8.61 -27.56
C GLU A 14 -50.82 8.94 -26.96
N ASP A 15 -50.28 10.07 -27.43
CA ASP A 15 -49.19 10.83 -26.84
C ASP A 15 -49.51 11.20 -25.39
N THR A 16 -48.48 11.24 -24.54
CA THR A 16 -48.45 12.27 -23.51
C THR A 16 -47.01 12.67 -23.22
N ASP A 17 -46.64 13.80 -23.83
CA ASP A 17 -45.57 14.68 -23.40
C ASP A 17 -45.71 15.03 -21.91
N LEU A 18 -44.64 14.86 -21.15
CA LEU A 18 -44.39 15.63 -19.93
C LEU A 18 -42.92 16.04 -19.86
N ASP A 19 -42.63 17.10 -20.59
CA ASP A 19 -41.57 18.06 -20.31
C ASP A 19 -41.78 18.70 -18.91
N ARG A 20 -40.73 18.65 -18.08
CA ARG A 20 -40.42 19.53 -16.93
C ARG A 20 -39.17 18.95 -16.25
N ALA A 21 -38.14 19.69 -15.84
CA ALA A 21 -37.88 21.12 -15.78
C ALA A 21 -36.47 21.32 -15.19
N PHE A 22 -35.81 22.41 -15.60
CA PHE A 22 -34.98 23.30 -14.76
C PHE A 22 -33.59 22.83 -14.24
N LEU A 23 -32.55 23.34 -14.91
CA LEU A 23 -31.40 24.05 -14.29
C LEU A 23 -31.53 25.54 -14.70
N PRO A 24 -30.91 26.56 -14.05
CA PRO A 24 -29.69 26.56 -13.21
C PRO A 24 -29.86 27.35 -11.88
N SER A 25 -28.89 27.43 -10.96
CA SER A 25 -27.96 28.57 -10.81
C SER A 25 -27.13 28.41 -9.52
N ALA A 26 -25.84 28.76 -9.57
CA ALA A 26 -24.96 28.93 -8.42
C ALA A 26 -25.28 30.20 -7.61
N PRO A 27 -24.81 30.30 -6.35
CA PRO A 27 -24.47 31.60 -5.80
C PRO A 27 -23.02 31.69 -5.27
N THR A 28 -22.57 32.94 -5.38
CA THR A 28 -21.27 33.56 -5.21
C THR A 28 -20.81 33.68 -3.75
N ARG A 29 -19.50 33.72 -3.54
CA ARG A 29 -18.80 34.10 -2.29
C ARG A 29 -18.96 35.59 -1.95
N PRO A 30 -18.89 35.98 -0.66
CA PRO A 30 -18.26 37.23 -0.23
C PRO A 30 -16.93 36.94 0.50
N ALA A 31 -15.81 37.53 0.07
CA ALA A 31 -15.26 38.84 0.49
C ALA A 31 -14.60 38.78 1.90
N VAL A 32 -13.27 38.71 1.90
CA VAL A 32 -12.41 38.95 3.07
C VAL A 32 -11.79 40.32 2.86
N GLU A 33 -12.21 41.29 3.66
CA GLU A 33 -11.51 42.55 3.88
C GLU A 33 -10.35 42.29 4.83
N SER A 34 -9.15 42.71 4.45
CA SER A 34 -8.08 43.00 5.40
C SER A 34 -7.34 44.23 4.89
N SER A 35 -7.46 45.26 5.68
CA SER A 35 -6.94 46.61 5.54
C SER A 35 -5.42 46.67 5.51
N GLU A 36 -4.96 47.63 4.73
CA GLU A 36 -3.60 48.18 4.67
C GLU A 36 -3.16 48.67 6.06
N ASP A 37 -1.92 48.38 6.45
CA ASP A 37 -1.16 49.29 7.31
C ASP A 37 0.23 49.51 6.73
N SER A 38 0.52 50.79 6.56
CA SER A 38 1.68 51.38 5.93
C SER A 38 2.56 51.99 7.01
N GLY A 39 3.82 51.56 7.11
CA GLY A 39 4.76 52.10 8.09
C GLY A 39 6.19 52.17 7.55
N THR A 40 6.56 53.37 7.11
CA THR A 40 7.84 53.76 6.52
C THR A 40 9.02 53.74 7.52
N ARG A 41 10.22 53.48 6.96
CA ARG A 41 11.62 53.61 7.47
C ARG A 41 11.93 55.01 8.11
N PRO A 42 13.15 55.40 8.61
CA PRO A 42 14.51 54.85 8.35
C PRO A 42 15.64 55.00 9.42
N GLY A 43 16.80 54.37 9.15
CA GLY A 43 18.12 55.03 9.23
C GLY A 43 19.04 54.75 10.44
N GLY A 44 20.35 54.56 10.17
CA GLY A 44 21.44 54.92 11.09
C GLY A 44 22.51 53.85 11.37
N ASN A 45 23.67 54.00 10.74
CA ASN A 45 24.97 53.27 10.90
C ASN A 45 25.81 53.93 12.03
N PRO A 46 27.13 53.67 12.28
CA PRO A 46 27.99 52.46 12.35
C PRO A 46 28.91 52.44 13.63
N GLU A 47 29.95 51.58 13.61
CA GLU A 47 31.25 51.64 14.34
C GLU A 47 31.39 50.91 15.69
N ARG A 48 32.35 49.96 15.76
CA ARG A 48 33.67 50.16 16.41
C ARG A 48 34.57 48.91 16.34
N ASP A 49 35.80 49.18 15.91
CA ASP A 49 37.12 48.70 16.39
C ASP A 49 37.35 47.17 16.46
N ALA A 50 38.13 46.57 15.57
CA ALA A 50 39.59 46.66 15.44
C ALA A 50 40.33 46.27 16.73
N ASP A 51 40.82 45.03 16.77
CA ASP A 51 42.12 44.75 17.38
C ASP A 51 42.84 43.65 16.58
N GLN A 52 44.01 44.02 16.06
CA GLN A 52 45.00 43.16 15.44
C GLN A 52 46.07 42.90 16.51
N SER A 53 46.47 41.65 16.70
CA SER A 53 47.82 41.38 17.17
C SER A 53 48.43 40.21 16.42
N ASP A 54 49.64 40.48 15.96
CA ASP A 54 50.55 39.70 15.14
C ASP A 54 50.98 38.39 15.80
N PHE A 55 51.10 37.32 14.99
CA PHE A 55 52.04 36.24 15.29
C PHE A 55 52.55 35.59 13.99
N ASP A 56 53.87 35.63 13.83
CA ASP A 56 54.67 35.19 12.67
C ASP A 56 54.87 33.65 12.65
N PRO A 57 55.08 33.01 11.48
CA PRO A 57 54.96 31.56 11.29
C PRO A 57 56.32 30.84 11.21
N THR A 58 56.50 29.76 11.97
CA THR A 58 57.43 28.66 11.62
C THR A 58 56.98 27.35 12.27
N ASP A 59 56.60 26.39 11.42
CA ASP A 59 56.25 24.98 11.70
C ASP A 59 57.47 24.19 12.26
N PRO A 60 57.31 23.06 13.01
CA PRO A 60 56.81 21.83 12.42
C PRO A 60 55.85 21.00 13.32
N THR A 61 54.72 20.60 12.72
CA THR A 61 53.92 19.37 12.88
C THR A 61 54.26 18.40 14.04
N PRO A 62 53.23 17.88 14.73
CA PRO A 62 53.10 16.42 14.75
C PRO A 62 51.71 15.90 14.38
N ALA A 63 51.76 14.74 13.73
CA ALA A 63 50.69 13.91 13.18
C ALA A 63 49.32 13.97 13.90
N ARG A 64 48.30 14.28 13.10
CA ARG A 64 46.88 14.14 13.46
C ARG A 64 46.48 12.67 13.25
N PRO A 65 45.93 11.94 14.24
CA PRO A 65 45.38 10.63 13.97
C PRO A 65 44.11 10.81 13.13
N THR A 66 44.14 10.24 11.93
CA THR A 66 42.98 10.06 11.06
C THR A 66 41.93 9.25 11.80
N ARG A 67 40.93 9.92 12.38
CA ARG A 67 39.68 9.26 12.79
C ARG A 67 39.05 8.70 11.53
N SER A 68 39.07 7.38 11.41
CA SER A 68 38.40 6.65 10.35
C SER A 68 36.95 7.10 10.33
N ARG A 69 36.54 7.60 9.18
CA ARG A 69 35.15 7.83 8.81
C ARG A 69 34.54 6.47 8.49
N ALA A 70 34.53 5.57 9.48
CA ALA A 70 33.84 4.29 9.42
C ALA A 70 32.37 4.57 9.77
N GLN A 71 31.58 4.76 8.71
CA GLN A 71 30.19 4.32 8.62
C GLN A 71 29.30 4.61 9.84
N ALA A 72 29.05 5.89 10.11
CA ALA A 72 27.77 6.30 10.66
C ALA A 72 26.74 6.41 9.52
N LYS A 73 26.40 5.28 8.90
CA LYS A 73 25.11 5.10 8.21
C LYS A 73 24.16 4.47 9.23
N THR A 74 23.85 5.20 10.29
CA THR A 74 22.70 4.88 11.12
C THR A 74 21.46 5.11 10.27
N LYS A 75 20.82 3.99 9.90
CA LYS A 75 19.46 3.89 9.38
C LYS A 75 18.62 5.07 9.86
N GLN A 76 18.24 5.96 8.95
CA GLN A 76 16.98 6.66 9.09
C GLN A 76 15.88 5.62 8.84
N ALA A 77 15.72 4.69 9.78
CA ALA A 77 14.49 3.94 9.86
C ALA A 77 13.42 5.00 10.07
N ALA A 78 12.51 5.14 9.10
CA ALA A 78 11.25 5.81 9.36
C ALA A 78 10.75 5.26 10.70
N LYS A 79 10.46 6.14 11.67
CA LYS A 79 10.07 5.74 13.02
C LYS A 79 8.71 5.05 12.94
N THR A 80 8.71 3.75 12.67
CA THR A 80 7.52 2.90 12.56
C THR A 80 7.58 1.78 13.58
N PRO A 81 7.61 2.12 14.89
CA PRO A 81 7.81 1.13 15.95
C PRO A 81 6.72 0.05 16.01
N ALA A 82 5.48 0.36 15.63
CA ALA A 82 4.42 -0.64 15.58
C ALA A 82 4.62 -1.59 14.39
N LEU A 83 4.94 -1.08 13.20
CA LEU A 83 5.26 -1.92 12.04
C LEU A 83 6.53 -2.75 12.27
N ASP A 84 7.52 -2.22 12.97
CA ASP A 84 8.75 -2.96 13.31
C ASP A 84 8.48 -4.07 14.33
N SER A 85 7.44 -3.93 15.16
CA SER A 85 7.07 -4.91 16.20
C SER A 85 6.12 -5.98 15.70
N PHE A 86 5.26 -5.65 14.73
CA PHE A 86 4.17 -6.52 14.26
C PHE A 86 4.25 -6.84 12.78
N GLY A 87 5.32 -6.43 12.11
CA GLY A 87 5.50 -6.64 10.69
C GLY A 87 6.91 -7.06 10.31
N ARG A 88 7.04 -7.50 9.07
CA ARG A 88 8.27 -7.97 8.45
C ARG A 88 8.53 -7.17 7.19
N ASP A 89 9.64 -6.45 7.13
CA ASP A 89 10.00 -5.66 5.95
C ASP A 89 10.57 -6.56 4.85
N LEU A 90 9.71 -6.95 3.91
CA LEU A 90 10.09 -7.79 2.78
C LEU A 90 11.06 -7.07 1.84
N THR A 91 11.02 -5.74 1.79
CA THR A 91 11.92 -4.97 0.91
C THR A 91 13.34 -4.94 1.46
N ASP A 92 13.50 -4.76 2.76
CA ASP A 92 14.80 -4.85 3.43
C ASP A 92 15.38 -6.27 3.35
N MET A 93 14.54 -7.29 3.53
CA MET A 93 14.94 -8.68 3.32
C MET A 93 15.40 -8.96 1.89
N ALA A 94 14.68 -8.43 0.90
CA ALA A 94 15.08 -8.55 -0.50
C ALA A 94 16.44 -7.89 -0.77
N ARG A 95 16.68 -6.70 -0.21
CA ARG A 95 17.98 -6.00 -0.31
C ARG A 95 19.13 -6.79 0.31
N ASN A 96 18.85 -7.53 1.38
CA ASN A 96 19.83 -8.38 2.05
C ASN A 96 20.02 -9.75 1.37
N GLY A 97 19.21 -10.10 0.36
CA GLY A 97 19.23 -11.40 -0.29
C GLY A 97 18.68 -12.53 0.60
N GLU A 98 17.80 -12.20 1.54
CA GLU A 98 17.19 -13.16 2.48
C GLU A 98 15.92 -13.81 1.91
N LEU A 99 15.34 -13.24 0.84
CA LEU A 99 14.18 -13.82 0.17
C LEU A 99 14.61 -14.84 -0.89
N ASP A 100 13.83 -15.90 -1.02
CA ASP A 100 14.03 -16.90 -2.08
C ASP A 100 13.77 -16.28 -3.46
N PRO A 101 14.52 -16.68 -4.50
CA PRO A 101 14.29 -16.18 -5.84
C PRO A 101 12.88 -16.58 -6.32
N VAL A 102 12.12 -15.62 -6.82
CA VAL A 102 10.78 -15.87 -7.34
C VAL A 102 10.87 -16.22 -8.82
N ILE A 103 10.45 -17.43 -9.18
CA ILE A 103 10.45 -17.92 -10.56
C ILE A 103 9.02 -18.03 -11.05
N GLY A 104 8.73 -17.48 -12.23
CA GLY A 104 7.46 -17.70 -12.90
C GLY A 104 6.29 -17.09 -12.13
N ARG A 105 6.23 -15.76 -12.07
CA ARG A 105 5.12 -14.93 -11.55
C ARG A 105 5.18 -13.49 -12.11
N GLU A 106 5.81 -13.32 -13.26
CA GLU A 106 6.13 -12.01 -13.82
C GLU A 106 4.87 -11.22 -14.17
N ASP A 107 3.86 -11.90 -14.72
CA ASP A 107 2.60 -11.27 -15.11
C ASP A 107 1.81 -10.76 -13.90
N GLU A 108 1.75 -11.54 -12.82
CA GLU A 108 1.08 -11.13 -11.58
C GLU A 108 1.81 -9.99 -10.89
N ILE A 109 3.15 -10.03 -10.84
CA ILE A 109 3.99 -8.96 -10.28
C ILE A 109 3.83 -7.66 -11.09
N MET A 110 3.93 -7.75 -12.43
CA MET A 110 3.71 -6.60 -13.31
C MET A 110 2.32 -6.00 -13.11
N ARG A 111 1.30 -6.85 -13.03
CA ARG A 111 -0.06 -6.40 -12.82
C ARG A 111 -0.24 -5.71 -11.46
N ALA A 112 0.40 -6.21 -10.40
CA ALA A 112 0.39 -5.57 -9.09
C ALA A 112 1.05 -4.18 -9.13
N MET A 113 2.21 -4.04 -9.79
CA MET A 113 2.88 -2.74 -9.96
C MET A 113 2.02 -1.73 -10.71
N GLU A 114 1.36 -2.16 -11.78
CA GLU A 114 0.42 -1.33 -12.54
C GLU A 114 -0.73 -0.84 -11.66
N ILE A 115 -1.32 -1.72 -10.85
CA ILE A 115 -2.44 -1.38 -9.96
C ILE A 115 -1.99 -0.41 -8.87
N LEU A 116 -0.87 -0.68 -8.19
CA LEU A 116 -0.34 0.17 -7.12
C LEU A 116 0.02 1.59 -7.61
N SER A 117 0.33 1.74 -8.89
CA SER A 117 0.66 3.03 -9.51
C SER A 117 -0.57 3.88 -9.89
N ARG A 118 -1.79 3.36 -9.73
CA ARG A 118 -3.03 4.08 -10.06
C ARG A 118 -3.42 5.08 -8.99
N ARG A 119 -4.23 6.07 -9.38
CA ARG A 119 -4.88 7.01 -8.46
C ARG A 119 -6.12 6.42 -7.77
N THR A 120 -6.78 5.46 -8.40
CA THR A 120 -8.01 4.80 -7.92
C THR A 120 -7.92 3.29 -8.12
N LYS A 121 -8.63 2.50 -7.31
CA LYS A 121 -8.54 1.03 -7.27
C LYS A 121 -7.10 0.54 -7.24
N ASN A 122 -6.31 1.15 -6.37
CA ASN A 122 -4.86 0.99 -6.32
C ASN A 122 -4.38 -0.05 -5.30
N ASN A 123 -5.28 -0.90 -4.79
CA ASN A 123 -4.95 -1.97 -3.87
C ASN A 123 -5.13 -3.31 -4.58
N PRO A 124 -4.06 -4.00 -4.99
CA PRO A 124 -4.18 -5.31 -5.61
C PRO A 124 -4.54 -6.36 -4.54
N VAL A 125 -5.37 -7.34 -4.93
CA VAL A 125 -5.66 -8.52 -4.11
C VAL A 125 -5.37 -9.77 -4.92
N PHE A 126 -4.42 -10.57 -4.48
CA PHE A 126 -4.15 -11.88 -5.06
C PHE A 126 -5.21 -12.87 -4.62
N VAL A 127 -5.96 -13.39 -5.58
CA VAL A 127 -7.06 -14.33 -5.35
C VAL A 127 -6.70 -15.66 -6.02
N GLY A 128 -6.63 -16.72 -5.22
CA GLY A 128 -6.20 -18.04 -5.66
C GLY A 128 -6.38 -19.08 -4.56
N GLU A 129 -6.33 -20.36 -4.91
CA GLU A 129 -6.38 -21.46 -3.93
C GLU A 129 -5.27 -21.35 -2.87
N ALA A 130 -5.46 -22.00 -1.72
CA ALA A 130 -4.41 -22.08 -0.72
C ALA A 130 -3.18 -22.82 -1.28
N GLY A 131 -1.97 -22.34 -0.99
CA GLY A 131 -0.73 -23.00 -1.42
C GLY A 131 -0.24 -22.69 -2.85
N VAL A 132 -0.98 -21.94 -3.68
CA VAL A 132 -0.54 -21.58 -5.05
C VAL A 132 0.63 -20.58 -5.10
N GLY A 133 1.13 -20.10 -3.95
CA GLY A 133 2.26 -19.18 -3.88
C GLY A 133 1.89 -17.69 -3.97
N LYS A 134 0.73 -17.28 -3.43
CA LYS A 134 0.33 -15.86 -3.38
C LYS A 134 1.37 -14.98 -2.68
N THR A 135 1.93 -15.44 -1.56
CA THR A 135 3.00 -14.77 -0.81
C THR A 135 4.28 -14.62 -1.66
N ALA A 136 4.64 -15.64 -2.45
CA ALA A 136 5.80 -15.56 -3.34
C ALA A 136 5.66 -14.45 -4.40
N VAL A 137 4.44 -14.17 -4.88
CA VAL A 137 4.20 -13.03 -5.79
C VAL A 137 4.54 -11.70 -5.10
N VAL A 138 4.20 -11.55 -3.82
CA VAL A 138 4.48 -10.36 -3.02
C VAL A 138 5.97 -10.21 -2.72
N GLU A 139 6.64 -11.31 -2.39
CA GLU A 139 8.10 -11.34 -2.23
C GLU A 139 8.80 -10.93 -3.54
N GLY A 140 8.29 -11.37 -4.69
CA GLY A 140 8.79 -10.97 -6.00
C GLY A 140 8.58 -9.48 -6.28
N LEU A 141 7.44 -8.92 -5.86
CA LEU A 141 7.20 -7.48 -5.89
C LEU A 141 8.22 -6.73 -5.02
N ALA A 142 8.50 -7.21 -3.81
CA ALA A 142 9.50 -6.61 -2.92
C ALA A 142 10.92 -6.69 -3.53
N GLN A 143 11.28 -7.78 -4.20
CA GLN A 143 12.54 -7.92 -4.94
C GLN A 143 12.68 -6.91 -6.08
N ARG A 144 11.60 -6.66 -6.83
CA ARG A 144 11.62 -5.62 -7.89
C ARG A 144 11.79 -4.22 -7.31
N ILE A 145 11.07 -3.90 -6.23
CA ILE A 145 11.23 -2.61 -5.53
C ILE A 145 12.66 -2.45 -5.00
N ALA A 146 13.23 -3.50 -4.39
CA ALA A 146 14.58 -3.49 -3.86
C ALA A 146 15.67 -3.31 -4.95
N SER A 147 15.46 -3.88 -6.14
CA SER A 147 16.37 -3.76 -7.28
C SER A 147 16.18 -2.47 -8.09
N GLY A 148 15.10 -1.73 -7.84
CA GLY A 148 14.74 -0.52 -8.59
C GLY A 148 14.09 -0.79 -9.95
N ASP A 149 13.75 -2.05 -10.27
CA ASP A 149 12.99 -2.42 -11.46
C ASP A 149 11.49 -2.16 -11.29
N VAL A 150 11.13 -0.89 -11.01
CA VAL A 150 9.77 -0.45 -10.76
C VAL A 150 9.50 0.94 -11.33
N PRO A 151 8.23 1.31 -11.58
CA PRO A 151 7.88 2.67 -11.94
C PRO A 151 8.35 3.69 -10.88
N PRO A 152 8.63 4.96 -11.27
CA PRO A 152 9.09 5.99 -10.34
C PRO A 152 8.17 6.21 -9.13
N THR A 153 6.88 5.92 -9.28
CA THR A 153 5.87 6.01 -8.20
C THR A 153 6.08 5.01 -7.07
N LEU A 154 6.83 3.94 -7.31
CA LEU A 154 7.11 2.85 -6.36
C LEU A 154 8.59 2.75 -5.99
N ALA A 155 9.47 3.60 -6.53
CA ALA A 155 10.91 3.50 -6.36
C ALA A 155 11.36 3.56 -4.88
N ASP A 156 10.71 4.42 -4.09
CA ASP A 156 11.00 4.57 -2.66
C ASP A 156 10.08 3.72 -1.77
N ALA A 157 9.23 2.88 -2.36
CA ALA A 157 8.25 2.13 -1.58
C ALA A 157 8.88 1.05 -0.70
N ARG A 158 8.20 0.70 0.39
CA ARG A 158 8.56 -0.43 1.27
C ARG A 158 7.37 -1.36 1.41
N VAL A 159 7.55 -2.62 1.03
CA VAL A 159 6.59 -3.70 1.28
C VAL A 159 6.82 -4.27 2.67
N VAL A 160 5.81 -4.12 3.54
CA VAL A 160 5.83 -4.65 4.91
C VAL A 160 4.70 -5.65 5.07
N GLU A 161 5.03 -6.90 5.37
CA GLU A 161 4.07 -7.95 5.72
C GLU A 161 3.58 -7.75 7.15
N LEU A 162 2.28 -7.84 7.37
CA LEU A 162 1.66 -7.78 8.69
C LEU A 162 1.55 -9.18 9.30
N ASP A 163 2.16 -9.40 10.46
CA ASP A 163 2.01 -10.66 11.20
C ASP A 163 0.77 -10.59 12.10
N LEU A 164 -0.31 -11.20 11.61
CA LEU A 164 -1.57 -11.31 12.36
C LEU A 164 -1.41 -12.12 13.65
N THR A 165 -0.50 -13.11 13.68
CA THR A 165 -0.23 -13.93 14.87
C THR A 165 0.46 -13.10 15.95
N ALA A 166 1.45 -12.28 15.59
CA ALA A 166 2.12 -11.36 16.51
C ALA A 166 1.17 -10.31 17.07
N LEU A 167 0.24 -9.80 16.24
CA LEU A 167 -0.79 -8.87 16.69
C LEU A 167 -1.71 -9.50 17.75
N LEU A 168 -2.01 -10.78 17.63
CA LEU A 168 -2.85 -11.53 18.56
C LEU A 168 -2.13 -11.99 19.82
N ALA A 169 -0.84 -12.28 19.70
CA ALA A 169 -0.02 -12.72 20.82
C ALA A 169 -0.08 -11.72 21.98
N GLY A 170 -0.42 -12.23 23.17
CA GLY A 170 -0.49 -11.41 24.37
C GLY A 170 -1.68 -10.44 24.44
N THR A 171 -2.65 -10.50 23.52
CA THR A 171 -3.92 -9.79 23.67
C THR A 171 -4.91 -10.67 24.44
N LYS A 172 -5.40 -10.15 25.57
CA LYS A 172 -6.46 -10.83 26.35
C LYS A 172 -7.86 -10.37 25.95
N TYR A 173 -7.93 -9.21 25.29
CA TYR A 173 -9.16 -8.54 24.93
C TYR A 173 -9.08 -8.06 23.48
N ARG A 174 -10.18 -8.23 22.75
CA ARG A 174 -10.34 -7.78 21.36
C ARG A 174 -9.94 -6.32 21.14
N GLY A 175 -10.26 -5.42 22.07
CA GLY A 175 -9.91 -4.00 21.96
C GLY A 175 -8.40 -3.75 21.87
N GLN A 176 -7.57 -4.58 22.50
CA GLN A 176 -6.11 -4.44 22.43
C GLN A 176 -5.57 -4.79 21.03
N PHE A 177 -6.18 -5.78 20.38
CA PHE A 177 -5.87 -6.13 19.00
C PHE A 177 -6.27 -4.99 18.05
N GLU A 178 -7.48 -4.43 18.23
CA GLU A 178 -7.95 -3.28 17.44
C GLU A 178 -7.04 -2.06 17.60
N GLU A 179 -6.59 -1.76 18.83
CA GLU A 179 -5.63 -0.69 19.09
C GLU A 179 -4.28 -0.90 18.37
N ARG A 180 -3.77 -2.14 18.37
CA ARG A 180 -2.52 -2.48 17.66
C ARG A 180 -2.66 -2.33 16.16
N ILE A 181 -3.73 -2.85 15.56
CA ILE A 181 -4.00 -2.67 14.12
C ILE A 181 -4.12 -1.19 13.79
N LYS A 182 -4.86 -0.43 14.60
CA LYS A 182 -5.03 1.01 14.39
C LYS A 182 -3.68 1.75 14.43
N ALA A 183 -2.78 1.37 15.34
CA ALA A 183 -1.45 1.93 15.42
C ALA A 183 -0.63 1.62 14.15
N VAL A 184 -0.63 0.36 13.70
CA VAL A 184 0.04 -0.07 12.46
C VAL A 184 -0.49 0.68 11.24
N MET A 185 -1.81 0.75 11.06
CA MET A 185 -2.43 1.45 9.92
C MET A 185 -2.09 2.94 9.93
N HIS A 186 -2.10 3.57 11.10
CA HIS A 186 -1.76 4.98 11.24
C HIS A 186 -0.28 5.25 10.93
N GLU A 187 0.64 4.39 11.34
CA GLU A 187 2.05 4.50 10.96
C GLU A 187 2.26 4.33 9.45
N ALA A 188 1.62 3.32 8.85
CA ALA A 188 1.69 3.08 7.41
C ALA A 188 1.18 4.27 6.59
N SER A 189 0.02 4.83 6.96
CA SER A 189 -0.55 6.01 6.30
C SER A 189 0.30 7.27 6.48
N ARG A 190 0.94 7.44 7.64
CA ARG A 190 1.82 8.61 7.88
C ARG A 190 3.14 8.54 7.13
N ALA A 191 3.68 7.35 6.92
CA ALA A 191 4.92 7.16 6.20
C ALA A 191 4.74 7.47 4.69
N GLY A 192 3.62 7.00 4.11
CA GLY A 192 3.21 7.31 2.73
C GLY A 192 3.99 6.56 1.64
N ASP A 193 5.14 5.98 1.98
CA ASP A 193 5.97 5.09 1.18
C ASP A 193 5.71 3.61 1.47
N ILE A 194 4.88 3.29 2.46
CA ILE A 194 4.63 1.90 2.88
C ILE A 194 3.48 1.27 2.08
N ILE A 195 3.76 0.08 1.56
CA ILE A 195 2.80 -0.85 0.99
C ILE A 195 2.61 -1.97 2.02
N LEU A 196 1.45 -2.02 2.65
CA LEU A 196 1.17 -3.04 3.64
C LEU A 196 0.70 -4.32 2.94
N PHE A 197 1.35 -5.45 3.20
CA PHE A 197 0.88 -6.75 2.77
C PHE A 197 0.14 -7.43 3.92
N ILE A 198 -1.08 -7.91 3.63
CA ILE A 198 -1.89 -8.68 4.58
C ILE A 198 -2.26 -9.99 3.91
N ASP A 199 -1.64 -11.07 4.37
CA ASP A 199 -2.11 -12.41 4.03
C ASP A 199 -3.43 -12.68 4.75
N GLU A 200 -4.29 -13.46 4.11
CA GLU A 200 -5.65 -13.72 4.58
C GLU A 200 -6.40 -12.43 4.94
N ILE A 201 -6.35 -11.43 4.07
CA ILE A 201 -6.95 -10.09 4.31
C ILE A 201 -8.43 -10.18 4.73
N HIS A 202 -9.15 -11.21 4.30
CA HIS A 202 -10.53 -11.48 4.67
C HIS A 202 -10.72 -11.66 6.19
N MET A 203 -9.68 -12.03 6.94
CA MET A 203 -9.72 -12.13 8.41
C MET A 203 -9.90 -10.77 9.07
N LEU A 204 -9.43 -9.69 8.44
CA LEU A 204 -9.59 -8.33 8.94
C LEU A 204 -10.84 -7.62 8.43
N VAL A 205 -11.33 -7.99 7.24
CA VAL A 205 -12.49 -7.32 6.61
C VAL A 205 -13.79 -8.13 6.70
N GLY A 206 -13.71 -9.41 7.07
CA GLY A 206 -14.83 -10.33 7.16
C GLY A 206 -15.77 -9.95 8.29
N ALA A 207 -16.94 -9.44 7.92
CA ALA A 207 -18.03 -9.16 8.83
C ALA A 207 -18.57 -10.46 9.44
N GLY A 208 -18.37 -10.63 10.75
CA GLY A 208 -19.43 -10.92 11.73
C GLY A 208 -20.43 -12.07 11.53
N GLU A 209 -20.34 -12.93 10.52
CA GLU A 209 -21.29 -14.03 10.35
C GLU A 209 -20.78 -15.30 11.05
N GLY A 210 -21.06 -15.39 12.35
CA GLY A 210 -21.37 -16.68 12.98
C GLY A 210 -20.26 -17.44 13.71
N SER A 211 -19.11 -16.84 13.99
CA SER A 211 -18.15 -17.43 14.94
C SER A 211 -17.75 -16.41 16.00
N ASP A 212 -17.75 -16.84 17.27
CA ASP A 212 -17.46 -16.08 18.49
C ASP A 212 -16.02 -15.55 18.58
N GLY A 213 -15.35 -15.38 17.42
CA GLY A 213 -13.92 -15.08 17.28
C GLY A 213 -13.53 -14.36 15.98
N SER A 214 -14.47 -13.94 15.11
CA SER A 214 -14.09 -13.20 13.90
C SER A 214 -13.66 -11.76 14.25
N MET A 215 -12.41 -11.43 13.95
CA MET A 215 -11.79 -10.15 14.24
C MET A 215 -12.21 -9.10 13.22
N ASP A 216 -13.45 -8.62 13.32
CA ASP A 216 -13.92 -7.49 12.50
C ASP A 216 -13.13 -6.19 12.77
N ALA A 217 -12.02 -6.03 12.04
CA ALA A 217 -11.24 -4.80 11.91
C ALA A 217 -11.68 -3.99 10.68
N GLY A 218 -12.80 -4.36 10.04
CA GLY A 218 -13.32 -3.71 8.85
C GLY A 218 -13.62 -2.23 9.10
N ASN A 219 -14.08 -1.89 10.31
CA ASN A 219 -14.31 -0.51 10.75
C ASN A 219 -13.02 0.33 10.84
N ILE A 220 -11.85 -0.30 10.95
CA ILE A 220 -10.54 0.38 10.98
C ILE A 220 -10.00 0.55 9.55
N LEU A 221 -10.14 -0.48 8.72
CA LEU A 221 -9.63 -0.49 7.34
C LEU A 221 -10.44 0.40 6.40
N LYS A 222 -11.78 0.36 6.47
CA LYS A 222 -12.66 1.08 5.54
C LYS A 222 -12.37 2.60 5.48
N PRO A 223 -12.23 3.32 6.61
CA PRO A 223 -11.91 4.75 6.55
C PRO A 223 -10.55 5.05 5.92
N ALA A 224 -9.52 4.26 6.22
CA ALA A 224 -8.17 4.46 5.66
C ALA A 224 -8.14 4.22 4.14
N LEU A 225 -8.83 3.17 3.68
CA LEU A 225 -8.97 2.85 2.26
C LEU A 225 -9.82 3.90 1.52
N ALA A 226 -10.88 4.41 2.14
CA ALA A 226 -11.75 5.44 1.57
C ALA A 226 -11.02 6.77 1.34
N ARG A 227 -10.12 7.16 2.27
CA ARG A 227 -9.30 8.36 2.11
C ARG A 227 -8.17 8.20 1.10
N GLY A 228 -7.80 6.96 0.75
CA GLY A 228 -6.70 6.69 -0.19
C GLY A 228 -5.31 6.97 0.40
N GLU A 229 -5.22 7.05 1.73
CA GLU A 229 -3.99 7.32 2.49
C GLU A 229 -3.16 6.04 2.73
N LEU A 230 -3.73 4.87 2.42
CA LEU A 230 -3.11 3.58 2.64
C LEU A 230 -3.01 2.81 1.32
N ARG A 231 -1.81 2.27 1.04
CA ARG A 231 -1.60 1.29 -0.02
C ARG A 231 -1.50 -0.09 0.60
N LEU A 232 -2.29 -1.02 0.07
CA LEU A 232 -2.39 -2.35 0.60
C LEU A 232 -2.34 -3.39 -0.53
N VAL A 233 -1.63 -4.48 -0.28
CA VAL A 233 -1.65 -5.70 -1.08
C VAL A 233 -2.30 -6.79 -0.23
N GLY A 234 -3.37 -7.40 -0.73
CA GLY A 234 -4.05 -8.48 -0.03
C GLY A 234 -3.80 -9.84 -0.67
N ALA A 235 -3.86 -10.91 0.11
CA ALA A 235 -4.00 -12.27 -0.41
C ALA A 235 -5.19 -12.97 0.25
N THR A 236 -5.94 -13.76 -0.52
CA THR A 236 -7.12 -14.49 -0.02
C THR A 236 -7.51 -15.62 -0.99
N THR A 237 -8.39 -16.53 -0.54
CA THR A 237 -9.02 -17.51 -1.44
C THR A 237 -10.16 -16.92 -2.27
N TYR A 238 -10.58 -17.61 -3.33
CA TYR A 238 -11.72 -17.20 -4.16
C TYR A 238 -13.02 -17.06 -3.37
N ASP A 239 -13.28 -17.99 -2.46
CA ASP A 239 -14.53 -18.03 -1.70
C ASP A 239 -14.61 -16.88 -0.70
N GLU A 240 -13.52 -16.61 0.02
CA GLU A 240 -13.43 -15.49 0.96
C GLU A 240 -13.49 -14.14 0.26
N TYR A 241 -12.82 -13.99 -0.89
CA TYR A 241 -12.88 -12.77 -1.68
C TYR A 241 -14.34 -12.43 -2.05
N ARG A 242 -15.06 -13.42 -2.57
CA ARG A 242 -16.48 -13.28 -2.94
C ARG A 242 -17.37 -12.96 -1.74
N LYS A 243 -17.13 -13.61 -0.59
CA LYS A 243 -17.96 -13.45 0.61
C LYS A 243 -17.71 -12.11 1.32
N SER A 244 -16.46 -11.68 1.43
CA SER A 244 -16.06 -10.61 2.36
C SER A 244 -15.59 -9.32 1.68
N ILE A 245 -15.08 -9.36 0.44
CA ILE A 245 -14.56 -8.18 -0.25
C ILE A 245 -15.48 -7.74 -1.40
N GLU A 246 -15.87 -8.67 -2.27
CA GLU A 246 -16.62 -8.36 -3.49
C GLU A 246 -18.04 -7.86 -3.19
N LYS A 247 -18.67 -8.40 -2.13
CA LYS A 247 -20.00 -7.98 -1.68
C LYS A 247 -20.02 -6.63 -0.96
N ASP A 248 -18.88 -6.16 -0.45
CA ASP A 248 -18.80 -4.89 0.26
C ASP A 248 -18.52 -3.74 -0.73
N ALA A 249 -19.47 -2.82 -0.86
CA ALA A 249 -19.38 -1.70 -1.80
C ALA A 249 -18.20 -0.75 -1.51
N ALA A 250 -17.79 -0.60 -0.25
CA ALA A 250 -16.68 0.28 0.11
C ALA A 250 -15.33 -0.36 -0.21
N LEU A 251 -15.20 -1.68 0.00
CA LEU A 251 -13.96 -2.41 -0.26
C LEU A 251 -13.78 -2.69 -1.77
N SER A 252 -14.82 -3.16 -2.46
CA SER A 252 -14.79 -3.47 -3.90
C SER A 252 -14.42 -2.26 -4.80
N GLN A 253 -14.66 -1.03 -4.32
CA GLN A 253 -14.24 0.19 -5.02
C GLN A 253 -12.75 0.52 -4.84
N ARG A 254 -12.06 -0.12 -3.91
CA ARG A 254 -10.66 0.15 -3.56
C ARG A 254 -9.72 -0.98 -3.95
N PHE A 255 -10.24 -2.19 -4.01
CA PHE A 255 -9.48 -3.37 -4.40
C PHE A 255 -9.65 -3.72 -5.88
N GLN A 256 -8.58 -4.25 -6.47
CA GLN A 256 -8.57 -4.86 -7.79
C GLN A 256 -8.00 -6.28 -7.67
N SER A 257 -8.80 -7.28 -8.03
CA SER A 257 -8.34 -8.67 -7.99
C SER A 257 -7.33 -8.98 -9.10
N ILE A 258 -6.34 -9.79 -8.74
CA ILE A 258 -5.38 -10.45 -9.62
C ILE A 258 -5.53 -11.94 -9.35
N LYS A 259 -5.89 -12.72 -10.37
CA LYS A 259 -6.03 -14.17 -10.23
C LYS A 259 -4.64 -14.79 -10.20
N VAL A 260 -4.42 -15.68 -9.23
CA VAL A 260 -3.22 -16.49 -9.13
C VAL A 260 -3.64 -17.94 -9.31
N GLU A 261 -3.21 -18.53 -10.42
CA GLU A 261 -3.52 -19.91 -10.76
C GLU A 261 -2.39 -20.85 -10.34
N GLU A 262 -2.75 -22.13 -10.20
CA GLU A 262 -1.78 -23.19 -9.98
C GLU A 262 -0.84 -23.29 -11.19
N PRO A 263 0.48 -23.36 -10.97
CA PRO A 263 1.43 -23.48 -12.07
C PRO A 263 1.22 -24.80 -12.83
N SER A 264 1.34 -24.75 -14.16
CA SER A 264 1.36 -25.96 -14.97
C SER A 264 2.54 -26.87 -14.57
N PRO A 265 2.50 -28.19 -14.87
CA PRO A 265 3.62 -29.09 -14.57
C PRO A 265 4.97 -28.61 -15.12
N SER A 266 4.95 -27.90 -16.26
CA SER A 266 6.15 -27.31 -16.88
C SER A 266 6.67 -26.09 -16.10
N GLU A 267 5.78 -25.26 -15.58
CA GLU A 267 6.12 -24.12 -14.70
C GLU A 267 6.60 -24.60 -13.36
N THR A 268 5.90 -25.56 -12.75
CA THR A 268 6.32 -26.19 -11.48
C THR A 268 7.73 -26.74 -11.58
N ARG A 269 8.08 -27.42 -12.69
CA ARG A 269 9.45 -27.89 -12.91
C ARG A 269 10.45 -26.72 -12.93
N ARG A 270 10.15 -25.64 -13.65
CA ARG A 270 11.01 -24.44 -13.69
C ARG A 270 11.17 -23.79 -12.31
N ILE A 271 10.08 -23.71 -11.55
CA ILE A 271 10.08 -23.19 -10.17
C ILE A 271 11.00 -24.03 -9.29
N LEU A 272 10.85 -25.36 -9.33
CA LEU A 272 11.68 -26.29 -8.56
C LEU A 272 13.16 -26.21 -8.96
N ASP A 273 13.45 -26.15 -10.26
CA ASP A 273 14.83 -26.04 -10.76
C ASP A 273 15.48 -24.73 -10.32
N GLY A 274 14.74 -23.62 -10.30
CA GLY A 274 15.23 -22.32 -9.81
C GLY A 274 15.40 -22.26 -8.30
N ALA A 275 14.50 -22.90 -7.54
CA ALA A 275 14.56 -22.97 -6.08
C ALA A 275 15.66 -23.93 -5.58
N LYS A 276 16.01 -24.95 -6.36
CA LYS A 276 16.97 -26.01 -6.02
C LYS A 276 18.24 -25.48 -5.34
N GLY A 277 18.88 -24.46 -5.91
CA GLY A 277 20.13 -23.92 -5.38
C GLY A 277 19.98 -23.21 -4.03
N SER A 278 18.82 -22.65 -3.71
CA SER A 278 18.53 -22.09 -2.38
C SER A 278 18.36 -23.21 -1.36
N TYR A 279 17.59 -24.24 -1.72
CA TYR A 279 17.32 -25.41 -0.88
C TYR A 279 18.59 -26.23 -0.58
N GLU A 280 19.46 -26.47 -1.57
CA GLU A 280 20.73 -27.18 -1.38
C GLU A 280 21.64 -26.47 -0.37
N LYS A 281 21.73 -25.13 -0.45
CA LYS A 281 22.51 -24.33 0.51
C LYS A 281 21.91 -24.37 1.92
N HIS A 282 20.58 -24.31 2.01
CA HIS A 282 19.88 -24.32 3.29
C HIS A 282 20.03 -25.68 4.00
N HIS A 283 19.85 -26.78 3.27
CA HIS A 283 19.91 -28.14 3.81
C HIS A 283 21.32 -28.76 3.76
N ARG A 284 22.31 -28.09 3.16
CA ARG A 284 23.70 -28.53 3.02
C ARG A 284 23.83 -29.91 2.34
N VAL A 285 23.06 -30.11 1.28
CA VAL A 285 23.07 -31.33 0.43
C VAL A 285 23.60 -31.04 -0.95
#